data_AF-A0A5R2MWP9-F1
#
_entry.id   AF-A0A5R2MWP9-F1
#
_cell.length_a   1.000
_cell.length_b   1.000
_cell.length_c   1.000
_cell.angle_alpha   90.00
_cell.angle_beta   90.00
_cell.angle_gamma   90.00
#
_symmetry.space_group_name_H-M   'P 1'
#
loop_
_entity.id
_entity.type
_entity.pdbx_description
1 polymer ?
#
loop_
_entity_poly.entity_id
_entity_poly.type
_entity_poly.pdbx_seq_one_letter_code
_entity_poly.pdbx_strand_id
1 'polypeptide(L)'
;LAVSGYESGLAAEIFVSFYGALFLQSVRSEDKRRIMELAQVDFRRRAELYGIPVNYRPFTIDDIRAALAGGKLVLVLISGFLMFGKKVPHWVLAIGDDGDHILIHDPWVEDE
;
A
#
# COMPACT_ATOMS: atom_id res chain seq x y z
N LEU A 1 2.37 5.99 -3.23
CA LEU A 1 3.64 5.31 -2.85
C LEU A 1 4.34 4.73 -4.07
N ALA A 2 3.74 3.83 -4.85
CA ALA A 2 4.36 3.29 -6.07
C ALA A 2 4.86 4.36 -7.06
N VAL A 3 4.05 5.39 -7.34
CA VAL A 3 4.42 6.54 -8.19
C VAL A 3 5.68 7.25 -7.67
N SER A 4 5.75 7.53 -6.37
CA SER A 4 6.93 8.14 -5.74
C SER A 4 8.15 7.22 -5.78
N GLY A 5 7.96 5.91 -5.60
CA GLY A 5 9.04 4.92 -5.76
C GLY A 5 9.64 4.95 -7.16
N TYR A 6 8.77 4.98 -8.17
CA TYR A 6 9.19 5.11 -9.58
C TYR A 6 9.95 6.40 -9.84
N GLU A 7 9.46 7.54 -9.34
CA GLU A 7 10.12 8.84 -9.48
C GLU A 7 11.49 8.91 -8.78
N SER A 8 11.68 8.08 -7.75
CA SER A 8 12.96 7.88 -7.08
C SER A 8 13.85 6.80 -7.72
N GLY A 9 13.47 6.27 -8.89
CA GLY A 9 14.27 5.29 -9.66
C GLY A 9 14.04 3.82 -9.29
N LEU A 10 13.01 3.50 -8.51
CA LEU A 10 12.66 2.12 -8.17
C LEU A 10 11.69 1.51 -9.18
N ALA A 11 11.86 0.21 -9.48
CA ALA A 11 10.81 -0.54 -10.17
C ALA A 11 9.68 -0.87 -9.18
N ALA A 12 8.45 -0.54 -9.54
CA ALA A 12 7.27 -0.76 -8.71
C ALA A 12 6.21 -1.61 -9.45
N GLU A 13 5.45 -2.37 -8.68
CA GLU A 13 4.26 -3.12 -9.11
C GLU A 13 3.19 -2.95 -8.02
N ILE A 14 1.92 -2.87 -8.42
CA ILE A 14 0.80 -2.62 -7.51
C ILE A 14 -0.13 -3.84 -7.51
N PHE A 15 -0.53 -4.27 -6.32
CA PHE A 15 -1.64 -5.20 -6.11
C PHE A 15 -2.73 -4.48 -5.35
N VAL A 16 -3.95 -4.47 -5.89
CA VAL A 16 -5.10 -3.81 -5.28
C VAL A 16 -6.36 -4.62 -5.52
N SER A 17 -7.12 -4.88 -4.46
CA SER A 17 -8.30 -5.76 -4.51
C SER A 17 -9.55 -5.10 -5.08
N PHE A 18 -9.53 -3.80 -5.32
CA PHE A 18 -10.68 -3.02 -5.75
C PHE A 18 -10.34 -2.04 -6.86
N TYR A 19 -11.19 -1.99 -7.88
CA TYR A 19 -11.12 -1.01 -8.95
C TYR A 19 -11.94 0.22 -8.58
N GLY A 20 -11.29 1.39 -8.45
CA GLY A 20 -11.94 2.65 -8.16
C GLY A 20 -11.29 3.38 -6.98
N ALA A 21 -12.04 4.31 -6.38
CA ALA A 21 -11.54 5.09 -5.26
C ALA A 21 -11.66 4.34 -3.92
N LEU A 22 -10.54 4.23 -3.22
CA LEU A 22 -10.40 3.57 -1.93
C LEU A 22 -10.74 4.52 -0.78
N PHE A 23 -11.23 3.96 0.33
CA PHE A 23 -11.43 4.66 1.61
C PHE A 23 -12.38 5.88 1.59
N LEU A 24 -13.20 6.06 0.54
CA LEU A 24 -14.13 7.19 0.48
C LEU A 24 -15.39 7.02 1.34
N GLN A 25 -15.82 5.78 1.60
CA GLN A 25 -17.10 5.48 2.26
C GLN A 25 -17.17 5.97 3.72
N SER A 26 -16.04 6.08 4.40
CA SER A 26 -15.97 6.57 5.79
C SER A 26 -15.78 8.08 5.91
N VAL A 27 -15.67 8.81 4.80
CA VAL A 27 -15.36 10.25 4.79
C VAL A 27 -16.65 11.07 4.76
N ARG A 28 -16.95 11.75 5.88
CA ARG A 28 -18.21 12.52 6.03
C ARG A 28 -18.20 13.91 5.39
N SER A 29 -17.02 14.53 5.28
CA SER A 29 -16.87 15.85 4.66
C SER A 29 -16.78 15.71 3.15
N GLU A 30 -17.67 16.39 2.43
CA GLU A 30 -17.69 16.35 0.96
C GLU A 30 -16.40 16.90 0.36
N ASP A 31 -15.88 18.02 0.87
CA ASP A 31 -14.60 18.59 0.43
C ASP A 31 -13.44 17.62 0.62
N LYS A 32 -13.34 16.99 1.80
CA LYS A 32 -12.31 15.98 2.07
C LYS A 32 -12.44 14.79 1.12
N ARG A 33 -13.66 14.31 0.89
CA ARG A 33 -13.94 13.21 -0.03
C ARG A 33 -13.51 13.56 -1.46
N ARG A 34 -13.78 14.80 -1.90
CA ARG A 34 -13.39 15.28 -3.23
C ARG A 34 -11.88 15.38 -3.39
N ILE A 35 -11.17 15.89 -2.39
CA ILE A 35 -9.70 15.95 -2.39
C ILE A 35 -9.10 14.54 -2.48
N MET A 36 -9.59 13.61 -1.66
CA MET A 36 -9.13 12.22 -1.68
C MET A 36 -9.38 11.54 -3.02
N GLU A 37 -10.53 11.77 -3.64
CA GLU A 37 -10.86 11.24 -4.96
C GLU A 37 -9.92 11.80 -6.03
N LEU A 38 -9.71 13.12 -6.07
CA LEU A 38 -8.82 13.78 -7.02
C LEU A 38 -7.38 13.26 -6.90
N ALA A 39 -6.86 13.15 -5.67
CA ALA A 39 -5.52 12.61 -5.43
C ALA A 39 -5.38 11.18 -5.96
N GLN A 40 -6.39 10.32 -5.74
CA GLN A 40 -6.34 8.95 -6.23
C GLN A 40 -6.48 8.86 -7.75
N VAL A 41 -7.26 9.73 -8.39
CA VAL A 41 -7.31 9.83 -9.85
C VAL A 41 -5.95 10.22 -10.42
N ASP A 42 -5.28 11.21 -9.83
CA ASP A 42 -3.95 11.63 -10.25
C ASP A 42 -2.93 10.49 -10.14
N PHE A 43 -2.88 9.80 -8.99
CA PHE A 43 -1.95 8.69 -8.82
C PHE A 43 -2.21 7.52 -9.77
N ARG A 44 -3.48 7.20 -10.09
CA ARG A 44 -3.79 6.17 -11.10
C ARG A 44 -3.31 6.59 -12.48
N ARG A 45 -3.61 7.82 -12.89
CA ARG A 45 -3.16 8.36 -14.18
C ARG A 45 -1.64 8.34 -14.32
N ARG A 46 -0.90 8.71 -13.25
CA ARG A 46 0.56 8.67 -13.23
C ARG A 46 1.10 7.24 -13.27
N ALA A 47 0.49 6.31 -12.53
CA ALA A 47 0.88 4.90 -12.60
C ALA A 47 0.71 4.33 -14.02
N GLU A 48 -0.39 4.65 -14.70
CA GLU A 48 -0.61 4.30 -16.10
C GLU A 48 0.42 4.94 -17.03
N LEU A 49 0.68 6.24 -16.88
CA LEU A 49 1.65 6.98 -17.70
C LEU A 49 3.09 6.47 -17.52
N TYR A 50 3.45 6.04 -16.31
CA TYR A 50 4.75 5.45 -15.99
C TYR A 50 4.85 3.96 -16.37
N GLY A 51 3.74 3.35 -16.81
CA GLY A 51 3.70 1.92 -17.13
C GLY A 51 3.90 1.02 -15.90
N ILE A 52 3.56 1.51 -14.71
CA ILE A 52 3.63 0.71 -13.47
C ILE A 52 2.58 -0.40 -13.56
N PRO A 53 2.96 -1.69 -13.48
CA PRO A 53 1.99 -2.78 -13.54
C PRO A 53 1.01 -2.71 -12.37
N VAL A 54 -0.28 -2.83 -12.65
CA VAL A 54 -1.36 -2.85 -11.65
C VAL A 54 -2.18 -4.12 -11.78
N ASN A 55 -2.12 -4.96 -10.76
CA ASN A 55 -2.89 -6.19 -10.65
C ASN A 55 -4.14 -5.94 -9.80
N TYR A 56 -5.31 -5.93 -10.44
CA TYR A 56 -6.59 -5.77 -9.76
C TYR A 56 -7.10 -7.10 -9.19
N ARG A 57 -6.43 -7.57 -8.13
CA ARG A 57 -6.82 -8.76 -7.37
C ARG A 57 -6.43 -8.63 -5.90
N PRO A 58 -7.08 -9.36 -4.99
CA PRO A 58 -6.52 -9.61 -3.66
C PRO A 58 -5.14 -10.27 -3.78
N PHE A 59 -4.27 -9.97 -2.82
CA PHE A 59 -3.00 -10.68 -2.64
C PHE A 59 -3.08 -11.60 -1.42
N THR A 60 -2.22 -12.62 -1.36
CA THR A 60 -2.09 -13.56 -0.25
C THR A 60 -0.75 -13.38 0.46
N ILE A 61 -0.57 -14.03 1.60
CA ILE A 61 0.75 -14.10 2.26
C ILE A 61 1.77 -14.76 1.33
N ASP A 62 1.38 -15.76 0.53
CA ASP A 62 2.28 -16.42 -0.40
C ASP A 62 2.76 -15.49 -1.53
N ASP A 63 1.94 -14.52 -1.96
CA ASP A 63 2.39 -13.46 -2.88
C ASP A 63 3.53 -12.63 -2.25
N ILE A 64 3.41 -12.30 -0.96
CA ILE A 64 4.45 -11.57 -0.21
C ILE A 64 5.72 -12.44 -0.12
N ARG A 65 5.58 -13.70 0.29
CA ARG A 65 6.72 -14.64 0.40
C ARG A 65 7.45 -14.80 -0.93
N ALA A 66 6.71 -14.99 -2.02
CA ALA A 66 7.29 -15.11 -3.35
C ALA A 66 8.02 -13.83 -3.78
N ALA A 67 7.48 -12.65 -3.47
CA ALA A 67 8.13 -11.38 -3.75
C ALA A 67 9.44 -11.22 -2.94
N LEU A 68 9.42 -11.54 -1.65
CA LEU A 68 10.60 -11.49 -0.77
C LEU A 68 11.67 -12.48 -1.23
N ALA A 69 11.30 -13.72 -1.54
CA ALA A 69 12.21 -14.74 -2.09
C ALA A 69 12.83 -14.30 -3.43
N GLY A 70 12.10 -13.49 -4.21
CA GLY A 70 12.59 -12.85 -5.43
C GLY A 70 13.46 -11.61 -5.21
N GLY A 71 13.84 -11.29 -3.96
CA GLY A 71 14.67 -10.14 -3.62
C GLY A 71 13.95 -8.78 -3.66
N LYS A 72 12.62 -8.78 -3.69
CA LYS A 72 11.81 -7.55 -3.62
C LYS A 72 11.55 -7.18 -2.15
N LEU A 73 11.25 -5.91 -1.92
CA LEU A 73 10.62 -5.44 -0.68
C LEU A 73 9.12 -5.25 -0.94
N VAL A 74 8.27 -5.49 0.06
CA VAL A 74 6.82 -5.41 -0.12
C VAL A 74 6.22 -4.39 0.84
N LEU A 75 5.64 -3.32 0.28
CA LEU A 75 4.91 -2.31 1.06
C LEU A 75 3.45 -2.71 1.18
N VAL A 76 2.98 -2.95 2.41
CA VAL A 76 1.67 -3.53 2.68
C VAL A 76 0.82 -2.56 3.50
N LEU A 77 -0.43 -2.36 3.09
CA LEU A 77 -1.40 -1.63 3.88
C LEU A 77 -2.18 -2.59 4.77
N ILE A 78 -2.05 -2.41 6.08
CA ILE A 78 -2.74 -3.20 7.09
C ILE A 78 -3.73 -2.33 7.89
N SER A 79 -4.62 -2.98 8.61
CA SER A 79 -5.42 -2.31 9.64
C SER A 79 -4.57 -2.16 10.90
N GLY A 80 -4.25 -0.93 11.30
CA GLY A 80 -3.55 -0.66 12.56
C GLY A 80 -4.35 -1.02 13.82
N PHE A 81 -5.58 -1.53 13.68
CA PHE A 81 -6.46 -1.81 14.81
C PHE A 81 -5.90 -2.87 15.77
N LEU A 82 -5.28 -3.93 15.25
CA LEU A 82 -4.70 -4.99 16.10
C LEU A 82 -3.43 -4.54 16.82
N MET A 83 -2.70 -3.56 16.26
CA MET A 83 -1.45 -3.06 16.82
C MET A 83 -1.67 -1.89 17.79
N PHE A 84 -2.55 -0.96 17.43
CA PHE A 84 -2.69 0.33 18.10
C PHE A 84 -4.10 0.60 18.63
N GLY A 85 -5.05 -0.33 18.47
CA GLY A 85 -6.46 -0.14 18.84
C GLY A 85 -7.20 0.91 18.00
N LYS A 86 -6.54 1.50 17.00
CA LYS A 86 -7.09 2.57 16.14
C LYS A 86 -7.47 2.02 14.77
N LYS A 87 -8.68 2.33 14.30
CA LYS A 87 -9.15 1.98 12.95
C LYS A 87 -8.60 2.95 11.91
N VAL A 88 -7.28 2.93 11.73
CA VAL A 88 -6.58 3.74 10.72
C VAL A 88 -5.79 2.82 9.78
N PRO A 89 -5.76 3.12 8.47
CA PRO A 89 -4.88 2.42 7.54
C PRO A 89 -3.43 2.68 7.94
N HIS A 90 -2.64 1.61 8.03
CA HIS A 90 -1.23 1.67 8.42
C HIS A 90 -0.34 0.99 7.38
N TRP A 91 0.71 1.67 6.94
CA TRP A 91 1.65 1.13 5.96
C TRP A 91 2.85 0.53 6.68
N VAL A 92 3.17 -0.73 6.37
CA VAL A 92 4.36 -1.43 6.87
C VAL A 92 5.17 -1.98 5.71
N LEU A 93 6.47 -2.15 5.92
CA LEU A 93 7.36 -2.73 4.92
C LEU A 93 7.71 -4.17 5.33
N ALA A 94 7.28 -5.16 4.57
CA ALA A 94 7.78 -6.52 4.72
C ALA A 94 9.19 -6.61 4.12
N ILE A 95 10.12 -7.13 4.92
CA ILE A 95 11.56 -7.17 4.59
C ILE A 95 12.17 -8.57 4.66
N GLY A 96 11.45 -9.55 5.21
CA GLY A 96 11.95 -10.92 5.34
C GLY A 96 10.86 -11.93 5.67
N ASP A 97 11.23 -13.21 5.55
CA ASP A 97 10.42 -14.39 5.82
C ASP A 97 11.32 -15.42 6.50
N ASP A 98 10.90 -15.94 7.66
CA ASP A 98 11.62 -17.00 8.38
C ASP A 98 10.97 -18.40 8.21
N GLY A 99 9.92 -18.48 7.39
CA GLY A 99 9.12 -19.68 7.14
C GLY A 99 7.82 -19.70 7.93
N ASP A 100 7.83 -19.21 9.17
CA ASP A 100 6.65 -19.16 10.05
C ASP A 100 6.04 -17.75 10.10
N HIS A 101 6.86 -16.71 9.88
CA HIS A 101 6.51 -15.31 10.07
C HIS A 101 7.05 -14.43 8.94
N ILE A 102 6.34 -13.32 8.71
CA ILE A 102 6.83 -12.21 7.88
C ILE A 102 7.42 -11.15 8.81
N LEU A 103 8.68 -10.80 8.58
CA LEU A 103 9.35 -9.73 9.30
C LEU A 103 8.96 -8.38 8.67
N ILE A 104 8.45 -7.48 9.50
CA ILE A 104 8.02 -6.15 9.10
C ILE A 104 8.90 -5.07 9.72
N HIS A 105 9.22 -4.04 8.94
CA HIS A 105 9.71 -2.76 9.41
C HIS A 105 8.54 -1.78 9.45
N ASP A 106 8.20 -1.33 10.66
CA ASP A 106 7.14 -0.36 10.91
C ASP A 106 7.73 1.06 10.95
N PRO A 107 7.24 2.03 10.13
CA PRO A 107 7.70 3.41 10.19
C PRO A 107 7.14 4.20 11.39
N TRP A 108 6.24 3.62 12.19
CA TRP A 108 5.68 4.26 13.37
C TRP A 108 6.76 4.54 14.41
N VAL A 109 6.86 5.80 14.83
CA VAL A 109 7.66 6.25 15.97
C VAL A 109 6.68 6.73 17.02
N GLU A 110 6.82 6.29 18.27
CA GLU A 110 6.00 6.78 19.37
C GLU A 110 6.31 8.26 19.60
N ASP A 111 5.28 9.10 19.72
CA ASP A 111 5.46 10.49 20.13
C ASP A 111 5.95 10.50 21.60
N GLU A 112 7.03 11.23 21.90
CA GLU A 112 7.56 11.42 23.27
C GLU A 112 6.53 11.97 24.25
#